data_AF-A0A9X1Z1P0-F1
#
_entry.id   AF-A0A9X1Z1P0-F1
#
_cell.length_a   1.000
_cell.length_b   1.000
_cell.length_c   1.000
_cell.angle_alpha   90.00
_cell.angle_beta   90.00
_cell.angle_gamma   90.00
#
_symmetry.space_group_name_H-M   'P 1'
#
loop_
_entity.id
_entity.type
_entity.pdbx_description
1 polymer ?
#
loop_
_entity_poly.entity_id
_entity_poly.type
_entity_poly.pdbx_seq_one_letter_code
_entity_poly.pdbx_strand_id
1 'polypeptide(L)'
;MRLSLKAKVLSLAVLPVLLFAVVISLTTVFMLKEQAKKQVDETRQRLMSESKATLQGYVEVALSTVKPLYDAAASGDQAARAEVVKLLSNITYGKDGYFFGYDSETVRLFKGNSPDGVGKSFKDNRDPNGVYVNRELVRVAKDGSHYVQYSSTQPGSDVLVPKLGYTEYLPKWDMVIGSSVNIDGIDAQVAAVEAGVNERMEGMVLSIVGVAAVVLLVIAALGMLVANTILRPLNLMKLNLDDIAAGEGDLTRRLAITSQDELGDLAGSFNRFVDKIHGLVRQITEMTGQLTGLVTQVSEQAQRSEQAMERQRHETDQVATAINEMSSAAQEVARSAQGAAVAAQKTDEEGQTAKRVVDGSIQQIHALVSDIRNSGTSLDSLQQDVASIVSVLDVIRSIAEQTNLLALNAAIEA
;
A
#
# COMPACT_ATOMS: atom_id res chain seq x y z
N MET A 1 11.48 -14.89 -17.90
CA MET A 1 11.98 -13.53 -17.57
C MET A 1 10.91 -12.79 -16.77
N ARG A 2 11.24 -12.23 -15.60
CA ARG A 2 10.33 -11.32 -14.89
C ARG A 2 10.42 -9.94 -15.56
N LEU A 3 9.32 -9.48 -16.17
CA LEU A 3 9.22 -8.13 -16.73
C LEU A 3 9.36 -7.08 -15.62
N SER A 4 10.10 -6.01 -15.90
CA SER A 4 10.17 -4.84 -15.00
C SER A 4 8.79 -4.18 -14.89
N LEU A 5 8.53 -3.48 -13.77
CA LEU A 5 7.25 -2.79 -13.58
C LEU A 5 6.98 -1.76 -14.70
N LYS A 6 8.04 -1.09 -15.18
CA LYS A 6 7.99 -0.20 -16.35
C LYS A 6 7.56 -0.93 -17.62
N ALA A 7 8.15 -2.10 -17.91
CA ALA A 7 7.76 -2.88 -19.09
C ALA A 7 6.31 -3.38 -18.99
N LYS A 8 5.86 -3.79 -17.80
CA LYS A 8 4.47 -4.20 -17.57
C LYS A 8 3.49 -3.06 -17.83
N VAL A 9 3.72 -1.88 -17.24
CA VAL A 9 2.85 -0.71 -17.43
C VAL A 9 2.81 -0.26 -18.89
N LEU A 10 3.97 -0.16 -19.55
CA LEU A 10 4.04 0.19 -20.97
C LEU A 10 3.33 -0.84 -21.85
N SER A 11 3.52 -2.14 -21.58
CA SER A 11 2.85 -3.20 -22.33
C SER A 11 1.33 -3.16 -22.15
N LEU A 12 0.85 -2.89 -20.94
CA LEU A 12 -0.58 -2.79 -20.63
C LEU A 12 -1.22 -1.55 -21.27
N ALA A 13 -0.47 -0.46 -21.46
CA ALA A 13 -0.96 0.74 -22.12
C ALA A 13 -0.94 0.63 -23.65
N VAL A 14 0.13 0.08 -24.22
CA VAL A 14 0.35 0.08 -25.68
C VAL A 14 -0.34 -1.09 -26.37
N LEU A 15 -0.29 -2.30 -25.82
CA LEU A 15 -0.78 -3.51 -26.50
C LEU A 15 -2.29 -3.47 -26.79
N PRO A 16 -3.17 -3.12 -25.82
CA PRO A 16 -4.60 -3.08 -26.10
C PRO A 16 -4.94 -2.04 -27.16
N VAL A 17 -4.30 -0.87 -27.12
CA VAL A 17 -4.59 0.18 -28.10
C VAL A 17 -4.06 -0.17 -29.48
N LEU A 18 -2.88 -0.79 -29.56
CA LEU A 18 -2.37 -1.32 -30.82
C LEU A 18 -3.31 -2.40 -31.39
N LEU A 19 -3.81 -3.30 -30.56
CA LEU A 19 -4.79 -4.30 -30.96
C LEU A 19 -6.07 -3.64 -31.49
N PHE A 20 -6.65 -2.68 -30.76
CA PHE A 20 -7.82 -1.94 -31.21
C PHE A 20 -7.57 -1.18 -32.52
N ALA A 21 -6.43 -0.50 -32.64
CA ALA A 21 -6.05 0.22 -33.85
C ALA A 21 -5.94 -0.72 -35.06
N VAL A 22 -5.33 -1.89 -34.89
CA VAL A 22 -5.24 -2.91 -35.95
C VAL A 22 -6.62 -3.44 -36.32
N VAL A 23 -7.45 -3.79 -35.34
CA VAL A 23 -8.81 -4.30 -35.59
C VAL A 23 -9.65 -3.26 -36.33
N ILE A 24 -9.67 -2.01 -35.84
CA ILE A 24 -10.42 -0.90 -36.46
C ILE A 24 -9.90 -0.61 -37.87
N SER A 25 -8.58 -0.63 -38.08
CA SER A 25 -8.00 -0.41 -39.40
C SER A 25 -8.39 -1.51 -40.38
N LEU A 26 -8.32 -2.77 -39.96
CA LEU A 26 -8.70 -3.92 -40.78
C LEU A 26 -10.19 -3.90 -41.13
N THR A 27 -11.07 -3.64 -40.15
CA THR A 27 -12.51 -3.55 -40.41
C THR A 27 -12.85 -2.38 -41.32
N THR A 28 -12.22 -1.22 -41.13
CA THR A 28 -12.44 -0.04 -41.98
C THR A 28 -11.98 -0.31 -43.42
N VAL A 29 -10.81 -0.90 -43.62
CA VAL A 29 -10.32 -1.27 -44.96
C VAL A 29 -11.24 -2.29 -45.63
N PHE A 30 -11.74 -3.26 -44.87
CA PHE A 30 -12.72 -4.24 -45.38
C PHE A 30 -14.01 -3.55 -45.84
N MET A 31 -14.59 -2.69 -44.99
CA MET A 31 -15.81 -1.93 -45.33
C MET A 31 -15.59 -1.02 -46.55
N LEU A 32 -14.43 -0.35 -46.64
CA LEU A 32 -14.10 0.50 -47.79
C LEU A 32 -14.05 -0.30 -49.10
N LYS A 33 -13.46 -1.50 -49.10
CA LYS A 33 -13.42 -2.37 -50.27
C LYS A 33 -14.81 -2.85 -50.69
N GLU A 34 -15.64 -3.22 -49.72
CA GLU A 34 -17.01 -3.66 -49.98
C GLU A 34 -17.86 -2.53 -50.56
N GLN A 35 -17.71 -1.32 -50.00
CA GLN A 35 -18.41 -0.13 -50.47
C GLN A 35 -17.95 0.31 -51.87
N ALA A 36 -16.64 0.23 -52.15
CA ALA A 36 -16.07 0.48 -53.47
C ALA A 36 -16.65 -0.45 -54.53
N LYS A 37 -16.66 -1.77 -54.25
CA LYS A 37 -17.25 -2.77 -55.14
C LYS A 37 -18.73 -2.48 -55.40
N LYS A 38 -19.49 -2.22 -54.34
CA LYS A 38 -20.92 -1.92 -54.43
C LYS A 38 -21.18 -0.68 -55.31
N GLN A 39 -20.40 0.39 -55.14
CA GLN A 39 -20.56 1.61 -55.93
C GLN A 39 -20.30 1.38 -57.43
N VAL A 40 -19.30 0.57 -57.76
CA VAL A 40 -18.97 0.19 -59.14
C VAL A 40 -20.08 -0.66 -59.75
N ASP A 41 -20.55 -1.67 -59.03
CA ASP A 41 -21.62 -2.56 -59.48
C ASP A 41 -22.94 -1.80 -59.69
N GLU A 42 -23.32 -0.92 -58.75
CA GLU A 42 -24.50 -0.06 -58.85
C GLU A 42 -24.42 0.88 -60.05
N THR A 43 -23.23 1.44 -60.31
CA THR A 43 -23.02 2.32 -61.47
C THR A 43 -23.21 1.55 -62.78
N ARG A 44 -22.62 0.35 -62.91
CA ARG A 44 -22.79 -0.50 -64.09
C ARG A 44 -24.25 -0.89 -64.28
N GLN A 45 -24.93 -1.31 -63.21
CA GLN A 45 -26.35 -1.69 -63.27
C GLN A 45 -27.23 -0.52 -63.71
N ARG A 46 -27.00 0.67 -63.15
CA ARG A 46 -27.74 1.88 -63.52
C ARG A 46 -27.55 2.23 -65.01
N LEU A 47 -26.31 2.30 -65.49
CA LEU A 47 -26.01 2.61 -66.90
C LEU A 47 -26.57 1.55 -67.87
N MET A 48 -26.50 0.27 -67.50
CA MET A 48 -27.11 -0.82 -68.28
C MET A 48 -28.63 -0.72 -68.30
N SER A 49 -29.26 -0.38 -67.17
CA SER A 49 -30.71 -0.21 -67.09
C SER A 49 -31.18 0.99 -67.91
N GLU A 50 -30.45 2.11 -67.89
CA GLU A 50 -30.71 3.29 -68.73
C GLU A 50 -30.62 2.93 -70.22
N SER A 51 -29.59 2.16 -70.62
CA SER A 51 -29.41 1.70 -71.99
C SER A 51 -30.51 0.74 -72.45
N LYS A 52 -30.94 -0.17 -71.57
CA LYS A 52 -32.08 -1.06 -71.82
C LYS A 52 -33.36 -0.26 -72.07
N ALA A 53 -33.72 0.65 -71.16
CA ALA A 53 -34.92 1.46 -71.27
C ALA A 53 -34.92 2.34 -72.53
N THR A 54 -33.77 2.94 -72.85
CA THR A 54 -33.60 3.75 -74.06
C THR A 54 -33.84 2.91 -75.32
N LEU A 55 -33.25 1.72 -75.38
CA LEU A 55 -33.35 0.84 -76.54
C LEU A 55 -34.77 0.28 -76.73
N GLN A 56 -35.42 -0.10 -75.64
CA GLN A 56 -36.83 -0.49 -75.64
C GLN A 56 -37.70 0.66 -76.16
N GLY A 57 -37.50 1.89 -75.66
CA GLY A 57 -38.24 3.06 -76.14
C GLY A 57 -38.09 3.28 -77.66
N TYR A 58 -36.88 3.10 -78.23
CA TYR A 58 -36.68 3.19 -79.68
C TYR A 58 -37.49 2.15 -80.45
N VAL A 59 -37.48 0.89 -80.00
CA VAL A 59 -38.23 -0.18 -80.68
C VAL A 59 -39.74 -0.01 -80.48
N GLU A 60 -40.20 0.44 -79.32
CA GLU A 60 -41.62 0.76 -79.08
C GLU A 60 -42.14 1.87 -80.01
N VAL A 61 -41.35 2.91 -80.26
CA VAL A 61 -41.70 3.97 -81.22
C VAL A 61 -41.77 3.41 -82.64
N ALA A 62 -40.82 2.57 -83.04
CA ALA A 62 -40.82 1.92 -84.35
C ALA A 62 -42.04 1.00 -84.53
N LEU A 63 -42.35 0.17 -83.52
CA LEU A 63 -43.51 -0.70 -83.50
C LEU A 63 -44.81 0.09 -83.54
N SER A 64 -44.91 1.17 -82.77
CA SER A 64 -46.08 2.06 -82.77
C SER A 64 -46.32 2.69 -84.14
N THR A 65 -45.25 3.03 -84.85
CA THR A 65 -45.31 3.60 -86.22
C THR A 65 -45.92 2.60 -87.22
N VAL A 66 -45.59 1.32 -87.08
CA VAL A 66 -46.05 0.27 -88.01
C VAL A 66 -47.30 -0.46 -87.53
N LYS A 67 -47.75 -0.19 -86.30
CA LYS A 67 -48.89 -0.84 -85.65
C LYS A 67 -50.19 -0.78 -86.49
N PRO A 68 -50.59 0.35 -87.09
CA PRO A 68 -51.81 0.39 -87.91
C PRO A 68 -51.76 -0.55 -89.10
N LEU A 69 -50.59 -0.65 -89.76
CA LEU A 69 -50.37 -1.57 -90.88
C LEU A 69 -50.36 -3.03 -90.42
N TYR A 70 -49.71 -3.29 -89.27
CA TYR A 70 -49.67 -4.64 -88.69
C TYR A 70 -51.04 -5.14 -88.24
N ASP A 71 -51.85 -4.28 -87.63
CA ASP A 71 -53.20 -4.64 -87.16
C ASP A 71 -54.14 -4.93 -88.34
N ALA A 72 -54.07 -4.12 -89.40
CA ALA A 72 -54.89 -4.28 -90.61
C ALA A 72 -54.48 -5.47 -91.49
N ALA A 73 -53.22 -5.90 -91.44
CA ALA A 73 -52.71 -7.00 -92.27
C ALA A 73 -53.20 -8.38 -91.81
N ALA A 74 -53.45 -9.26 -92.79
CA ALA A 74 -53.68 -10.69 -92.56
C ALA A 74 -52.38 -11.41 -92.19
N SER A 75 -52.50 -12.58 -91.55
CA SER A 75 -51.33 -13.43 -91.29
C SER A 75 -50.69 -13.88 -92.60
N GLY A 76 -49.38 -13.71 -92.73
CA GLY A 76 -48.62 -14.03 -93.93
C GLY A 76 -48.63 -12.98 -95.04
N ASP A 77 -49.26 -11.82 -94.84
CA ASP A 77 -49.32 -10.74 -95.84
C ASP A 77 -47.93 -10.16 -96.14
N GLN A 78 -47.32 -10.61 -97.24
CA GLN A 78 -45.99 -10.20 -97.65
C GLN A 78 -45.94 -8.76 -98.21
N ALA A 79 -47.05 -8.25 -98.75
CA ALA A 79 -47.09 -6.89 -99.28
C ALA A 79 -47.03 -5.87 -98.14
N ALA A 80 -47.86 -6.07 -97.11
CA ALA A 80 -47.83 -5.25 -95.90
C ALA A 80 -46.49 -5.36 -95.14
N ARG A 81 -45.90 -6.58 -95.07
CA ARG A 81 -44.57 -6.79 -94.49
C ARG A 81 -43.50 -6.00 -95.25
N ALA A 82 -43.52 -6.02 -96.59
CA ALA A 82 -42.55 -5.29 -97.41
C ALA A 82 -42.68 -3.77 -97.24
N GLU A 83 -43.91 -3.25 -97.11
CA GLU A 83 -44.17 -1.84 -96.82
C GLU A 83 -43.60 -1.45 -95.45
N VAL A 84 -43.86 -2.24 -94.41
CA VAL A 84 -43.31 -2.02 -93.07
C VAL A 84 -41.79 -2.09 -93.06
N VAL A 85 -41.19 -3.05 -93.75
CA VAL A 85 -39.74 -3.13 -93.91
C VAL A 85 -39.20 -1.84 -94.54
N LYS A 86 -39.85 -1.31 -95.58
CA LYS A 86 -39.45 -0.05 -96.21
C LYS A 86 -39.57 1.15 -95.26
N LEU A 87 -40.62 1.23 -94.45
CA LEU A 87 -40.74 2.30 -93.43
C LEU A 87 -39.61 2.19 -92.42
N LEU A 88 -39.44 1.04 -91.77
CA LEU A 88 -38.45 0.82 -90.71
C LEU A 88 -37.02 1.01 -91.19
N SER A 89 -36.72 0.61 -92.43
CA SER A 89 -35.40 0.78 -93.05
C SER A 89 -34.98 2.24 -93.19
N ASN A 90 -35.93 3.17 -93.27
CA ASN A 90 -35.67 4.60 -93.39
C ASN A 90 -35.64 5.34 -92.03
N ILE A 91 -35.98 4.67 -90.92
CA ILE A 91 -35.91 5.28 -89.60
C ILE A 91 -34.49 5.14 -89.05
N THR A 92 -33.89 6.28 -88.74
CA THR A 92 -32.61 6.38 -88.04
C THR A 92 -32.78 7.24 -86.79
N TYR A 93 -31.93 7.04 -85.79
CA TYR A 93 -31.97 7.81 -84.56
C TYR A 93 -30.59 7.88 -83.90
N GLY A 94 -30.40 8.86 -83.03
CA GLY A 94 -29.07 9.14 -82.48
C GLY A 94 -28.08 9.47 -83.61
N LYS A 95 -26.82 9.08 -83.43
CA LYS A 95 -25.76 9.29 -84.45
C LYS A 95 -25.73 8.20 -85.51
N ASP A 96 -25.84 6.94 -85.08
CA ASP A 96 -25.65 5.74 -85.92
C ASP A 96 -26.70 4.64 -85.67
N GLY A 97 -27.82 4.97 -85.00
CA GLY A 97 -28.88 4.02 -84.64
C GLY A 97 -29.77 3.68 -85.83
N TYR A 98 -30.03 2.39 -86.03
CA TYR A 98 -30.86 1.86 -87.11
C TYR A 98 -31.61 0.61 -86.64
N PHE A 99 -32.76 0.33 -87.24
CA PHE A 99 -33.50 -0.91 -87.00
C PHE A 99 -33.05 -2.03 -87.92
N PHE A 100 -33.11 -3.27 -87.44
CA PHE A 100 -32.89 -4.46 -88.25
C PHE A 100 -34.03 -5.45 -88.07
N GLY A 101 -34.14 -6.38 -89.02
CA GLY A 101 -35.09 -7.47 -88.88
C GLY A 101 -34.61 -8.79 -89.46
N TYR A 102 -35.09 -9.87 -88.85
CA TYR A 102 -34.81 -11.25 -89.23
C TYR A 102 -36.10 -12.06 -89.20
N ASP A 103 -36.18 -13.14 -89.97
CA ASP A 103 -37.23 -14.15 -89.78
C ASP A 103 -36.86 -15.21 -88.73
N SER A 104 -37.74 -16.19 -88.50
CA SER A 104 -37.49 -17.28 -87.55
C SER A 104 -36.25 -18.13 -87.86
N GLU A 105 -35.89 -18.23 -89.13
CA GLU A 105 -34.71 -18.97 -89.61
C GLU A 105 -33.47 -18.08 -89.71
N THR A 106 -33.52 -16.89 -89.08
CA THR A 106 -32.43 -15.91 -89.00
C THR A 106 -31.98 -15.36 -90.36
N VAL A 107 -32.87 -15.38 -91.35
CA VAL A 107 -32.66 -14.69 -92.63
C VAL A 107 -32.89 -13.21 -92.43
N ARG A 108 -31.93 -12.38 -92.86
CA ARG A 108 -32.03 -10.92 -92.73
C ARG A 108 -33.10 -10.38 -93.67
N LEU A 109 -34.07 -9.66 -93.11
CA LEU A 109 -35.13 -8.98 -93.85
C LEU A 109 -34.74 -7.55 -94.19
N PHE A 110 -34.09 -6.85 -93.24
CA PHE A 110 -33.55 -5.51 -93.45
C PHE A 110 -32.50 -5.16 -92.38
N LYS A 111 -31.71 -4.12 -92.64
CA LYS A 111 -30.70 -3.55 -91.72
C LYS A 111 -30.53 -2.06 -92.04
N GLY A 112 -31.32 -1.21 -91.41
CA GLY A 112 -31.46 0.18 -91.79
C GLY A 112 -31.76 0.28 -93.29
N ASN A 113 -31.16 1.26 -93.96
CA ASN A 113 -31.25 1.42 -95.41
C ASN A 113 -30.17 0.65 -96.19
N SER A 114 -29.35 -0.17 -95.52
CA SER A 114 -28.29 -0.94 -96.17
C SER A 114 -28.84 -2.24 -96.79
N PRO A 115 -28.51 -2.54 -98.06
CA PRO A 115 -28.85 -3.81 -98.68
C PRO A 115 -28.00 -4.99 -98.17
N ASP A 116 -27.00 -4.74 -97.33
CA ASP A 116 -26.01 -5.73 -96.94
C ASP A 116 -26.62 -6.94 -96.24
N GLY A 117 -26.46 -8.11 -96.87
CA GLY A 117 -26.86 -9.39 -96.32
C GLY A 117 -28.37 -9.64 -96.29
N VAL A 118 -29.20 -8.75 -96.84
CA VAL A 118 -30.65 -9.00 -96.97
C VAL A 118 -30.87 -10.28 -97.79
N GLY A 119 -31.76 -11.15 -97.31
CA GLY A 119 -32.05 -12.47 -97.90
C GLY A 119 -31.04 -13.57 -97.57
N LYS A 120 -29.94 -13.27 -96.86
CA LYS A 120 -28.97 -14.28 -96.41
C LYS A 120 -29.29 -14.75 -95.00
N SER A 121 -29.02 -16.03 -94.73
CA SER A 121 -29.09 -16.60 -93.38
C SER A 121 -27.87 -16.17 -92.55
N PHE A 122 -28.11 -15.82 -91.29
CA PHE A 122 -27.08 -15.52 -90.29
C PHE A 122 -27.10 -16.51 -89.12
N LYS A 123 -27.66 -17.71 -89.33
CA LYS A 123 -27.85 -18.72 -88.28
C LYS A 123 -26.55 -19.12 -87.59
N ASP A 124 -25.48 -19.19 -88.37
CA ASP A 124 -24.15 -19.60 -87.92
C ASP A 124 -23.22 -18.43 -87.60
N ASN A 125 -23.72 -17.19 -87.67
CA ASN A 125 -22.94 -16.00 -87.33
C ASN A 125 -22.62 -15.97 -85.83
N ARG A 126 -21.34 -15.96 -85.49
CA ARG A 126 -20.86 -15.95 -84.11
C ARG A 126 -20.02 -14.72 -83.80
N ASP A 127 -20.18 -14.19 -82.60
CA ASP A 127 -19.23 -13.24 -82.06
C ASP A 127 -17.98 -13.95 -81.50
N PRO A 128 -16.90 -13.22 -81.15
CA PRO A 128 -15.69 -13.81 -80.58
C PRO A 128 -15.88 -14.49 -79.22
N ASN A 129 -17.00 -14.25 -78.53
CA ASN A 129 -17.36 -14.94 -77.28
C ASN A 129 -18.16 -16.23 -77.54
N GLY A 130 -18.38 -16.59 -78.81
CA GLY A 130 -19.10 -17.79 -79.22
C GLY A 130 -20.63 -17.64 -79.25
N VAL A 131 -21.15 -16.42 -79.07
CA VAL A 131 -22.59 -16.14 -79.10
C VAL A 131 -23.08 -16.17 -80.54
N TYR A 132 -24.09 -17.01 -80.83
CA TYR A 132 -24.78 -16.99 -82.12
C TYR A 132 -25.72 -15.79 -82.20
N VAL A 133 -25.17 -14.63 -82.53
CA VAL A 133 -25.82 -13.32 -82.40
C VAL A 133 -27.26 -13.31 -82.91
N ASN A 134 -27.46 -13.77 -84.13
CA ASN A 134 -28.75 -13.70 -84.80
C ASN A 134 -29.76 -14.73 -84.28
N ARG A 135 -29.28 -15.90 -83.85
CA ARG A 135 -30.13 -16.90 -83.19
C ARG A 135 -30.61 -16.39 -81.85
N GLU A 136 -29.72 -15.75 -81.09
CA GLU A 136 -30.06 -15.18 -79.80
C GLU A 136 -31.02 -14.00 -79.94
N LEU A 137 -30.80 -13.09 -80.91
CA LEU A 137 -31.74 -12.02 -81.24
C LEU A 137 -33.15 -12.55 -81.57
N VAL A 138 -33.25 -13.64 -82.34
CA VAL A 138 -34.55 -14.25 -82.65
C VAL A 138 -35.14 -14.97 -81.43
N ARG A 139 -34.31 -15.65 -80.64
CA ARG A 139 -34.74 -16.36 -79.42
C ARG A 139 -35.33 -15.39 -78.40
N VAL A 140 -34.60 -14.32 -78.06
CA VAL A 140 -35.02 -13.36 -77.02
C VAL A 140 -36.29 -12.60 -77.43
N ALA A 141 -36.51 -12.39 -78.72
CA ALA A 141 -37.75 -11.85 -79.24
C ALA A 141 -38.95 -12.80 -79.06
N LYS A 142 -38.73 -14.10 -79.22
CA LYS A 142 -39.79 -15.12 -79.16
C LYS A 142 -40.15 -15.54 -77.74
N ASP A 143 -39.18 -15.57 -76.82
CA ASP A 143 -39.39 -15.98 -75.43
C ASP A 143 -39.76 -14.82 -74.49
N GLY A 144 -39.74 -13.58 -74.98
CA GLY A 144 -40.11 -12.39 -74.21
C GLY A 144 -39.02 -11.91 -73.24
N SER A 145 -37.79 -12.41 -73.33
CA SER A 145 -36.66 -11.83 -72.59
C SER A 145 -36.12 -10.55 -73.23
N HIS A 146 -36.38 -10.37 -74.53
CA HIS A 146 -36.13 -9.21 -75.40
C HIS A 146 -34.69 -8.72 -75.55
N TYR A 147 -33.83 -8.90 -74.54
CA TYR A 147 -32.50 -8.34 -74.51
C TYR A 147 -31.41 -9.38 -74.71
N VAL A 148 -30.41 -9.04 -75.51
CA VAL A 148 -29.21 -9.86 -75.70
C VAL A 148 -27.97 -8.97 -75.75
N GLN A 149 -26.90 -9.39 -75.07
CA GLN A 149 -25.58 -8.79 -75.21
C GLN A 149 -24.75 -9.62 -76.18
N TYR A 150 -24.07 -8.96 -77.11
CA TYR A 150 -23.22 -9.60 -78.11
C TYR A 150 -22.16 -8.63 -78.61
N SER A 151 -21.09 -9.13 -79.22
CA SER A 151 -20.08 -8.28 -79.87
C SER A 151 -20.29 -8.22 -81.37
N SER A 152 -20.16 -7.03 -81.95
CA SER A 152 -20.28 -6.84 -83.40
C SER A 152 -19.45 -5.65 -83.86
N THR A 153 -19.01 -5.68 -85.11
CA THR A 153 -18.27 -4.57 -85.70
C THR A 153 -19.13 -3.31 -85.81
N GLN A 154 -18.49 -2.15 -85.70
CA GLN A 154 -19.15 -0.87 -85.97
C GLN A 154 -19.46 -0.75 -87.47
N PRO A 155 -20.54 -0.05 -87.87
CA PRO A 155 -20.79 0.22 -89.27
C PRO A 155 -19.58 0.91 -89.93
N GLY A 156 -19.02 0.31 -90.99
CA GLY A 156 -17.88 0.87 -91.72
C GLY A 156 -16.51 0.70 -91.07
N SER A 157 -16.37 -0.13 -90.03
CA SER A 157 -15.11 -0.39 -89.32
C SER A 157 -14.98 -1.86 -88.92
N ASP A 158 -13.77 -2.39 -88.83
CA ASP A 158 -13.48 -3.75 -88.33
C ASP A 158 -13.33 -3.79 -86.79
N VAL A 159 -13.52 -2.66 -86.12
CA VAL A 159 -13.46 -2.57 -84.65
C VAL A 159 -14.69 -3.27 -84.06
N LEU A 160 -14.41 -4.34 -83.33
CA LEU A 160 -15.40 -5.08 -82.55
C LEU A 160 -15.77 -4.31 -81.28
N VAL A 161 -17.06 -4.08 -81.06
CA VAL A 161 -17.57 -3.48 -79.83
C VAL A 161 -18.69 -4.31 -79.21
N PRO A 162 -18.80 -4.35 -77.86
CA PRO A 162 -19.94 -4.93 -77.19
C PRO A 162 -21.19 -4.08 -77.47
N LYS A 163 -22.31 -4.76 -77.74
CA LYS A 163 -23.61 -4.17 -78.01
C LYS A 163 -24.68 -4.81 -77.15
N LEU A 164 -25.69 -4.02 -76.83
CA LEU A 164 -26.95 -4.47 -76.25
C LEU A 164 -28.02 -4.39 -77.33
N GLY A 165 -28.64 -5.52 -77.66
CA GLY A 165 -29.78 -5.62 -78.56
C GLY A 165 -31.10 -5.72 -77.80
N TYR A 166 -32.16 -5.14 -78.36
CA TYR A 166 -33.55 -5.35 -77.97
C TYR A 166 -34.34 -5.76 -79.20
N THR A 167 -35.14 -6.81 -79.08
CA THR A 167 -35.90 -7.36 -80.20
C THR A 167 -37.29 -7.79 -79.79
N GLU A 168 -38.21 -7.65 -80.74
CA GLU A 168 -39.63 -7.96 -80.63
C GLU A 168 -40.06 -8.84 -81.80
N TYR A 169 -40.94 -9.79 -81.52
CA TYR A 169 -41.41 -10.75 -82.52
C TYR A 169 -42.83 -10.40 -83.00
N LEU A 170 -42.96 -10.22 -84.32
CA LEU A 170 -44.23 -10.01 -85.01
C LEU A 170 -44.70 -11.32 -85.65
N PRO A 171 -45.58 -12.10 -84.98
CA PRO A 171 -45.95 -13.44 -85.43
C PRO A 171 -46.70 -13.47 -86.77
N LYS A 172 -47.51 -12.45 -87.12
CA LYS A 172 -48.23 -12.44 -88.41
C LYS A 172 -47.29 -12.47 -89.62
N TRP A 173 -46.05 -12.02 -89.45
CA TRP A 173 -45.09 -11.87 -90.55
C TRP A 173 -43.84 -12.73 -90.40
N ASP A 174 -43.77 -13.58 -89.35
CA ASP A 174 -42.54 -14.25 -88.93
C ASP A 174 -41.34 -13.28 -88.99
N MET A 175 -41.46 -12.19 -88.24
CA MET A 175 -40.51 -11.09 -88.33
C MET A 175 -40.11 -10.64 -86.93
N VAL A 176 -38.84 -10.79 -86.63
CA VAL A 176 -38.18 -10.14 -85.51
C VAL A 176 -37.75 -8.75 -85.96
N ILE A 177 -38.13 -7.73 -85.22
CA ILE A 177 -37.61 -6.36 -85.37
C ILE A 177 -36.82 -6.04 -84.13
N GLY A 178 -35.68 -5.37 -84.28
CA GLY A 178 -34.99 -4.83 -83.14
C GLY A 178 -34.02 -3.75 -83.50
N SER A 179 -33.32 -3.31 -82.48
CA SER A 179 -32.19 -2.42 -82.63
C SER A 179 -31.13 -2.75 -81.60
N SER A 180 -29.98 -2.07 -81.69
CA SER A 180 -28.88 -2.21 -80.75
C SER A 180 -28.20 -0.89 -80.45
N VAL A 181 -27.68 -0.75 -79.24
CA VAL A 181 -26.76 0.32 -78.85
C VAL A 181 -25.40 -0.26 -78.47
N ASN A 182 -24.34 0.50 -78.72
CA ASN A 182 -23.01 0.14 -78.25
C ASN A 182 -22.93 0.41 -76.74
N ILE A 183 -22.29 -0.50 -75.99
CA ILE A 183 -22.14 -0.40 -74.54
C ILE A 183 -20.67 -0.29 -74.11
N ASP A 184 -19.75 -0.11 -75.05
CA ASP A 184 -18.33 0.19 -74.81
C ASP A 184 -18.14 1.49 -74.01
N GLY A 185 -19.01 2.48 -74.23
CA GLY A 185 -19.03 3.71 -73.43
C GLY A 185 -19.45 3.50 -71.97
N ILE A 186 -20.15 2.40 -71.64
CA ILE A 186 -20.50 2.07 -70.25
C ILE A 186 -19.26 1.55 -69.53
N ASP A 187 -18.51 0.64 -70.15
CA ASP A 187 -17.28 0.12 -69.53
C ASP A 187 -16.23 1.21 -69.33
N ALA A 188 -16.10 2.16 -70.26
CA ALA A 188 -15.24 3.32 -70.10
C ALA A 188 -15.67 4.21 -68.90
N GLN A 189 -16.98 4.43 -68.72
CA GLN A 189 -17.51 5.20 -67.59
C GLN A 189 -17.34 4.47 -66.25
N VAL A 190 -17.58 3.16 -66.23
CA VAL A 190 -17.37 2.31 -65.05
C VAL A 190 -15.89 2.30 -64.67
N ALA A 191 -14.98 2.17 -65.63
CA ALA A 191 -13.54 2.23 -65.40
C ALA A 191 -13.09 3.60 -64.84
N ALA A 192 -13.68 4.70 -65.30
CA ALA A 192 -13.41 6.02 -64.75
C ALA A 192 -13.88 6.16 -63.29
N VAL A 193 -15.03 5.56 -62.95
CA VAL A 193 -15.53 5.51 -61.57
C VAL A 193 -14.66 4.61 -60.70
N GLU A 194 -14.25 3.43 -61.19
CA GLU A 194 -13.32 2.53 -60.52
C GLU A 194 -12.00 3.24 -60.18
N ALA A 195 -11.42 3.95 -61.15
CA ALA A 195 -10.19 4.72 -60.94
C ALA A 195 -10.36 5.80 -59.87
N GLY A 196 -11.46 6.57 -59.93
CA GLY A 196 -11.75 7.62 -58.94
C GLY A 196 -12.04 7.07 -57.54
N VAL A 197 -12.66 5.88 -57.44
CA VAL A 197 -12.87 5.20 -56.15
C VAL A 197 -11.53 4.71 -55.58
N ASN A 198 -10.66 4.12 -56.41
CA ASN A 198 -9.34 3.66 -55.98
C ASN A 198 -8.46 4.81 -55.48
N GLU A 199 -8.42 5.95 -56.18
CA GLU A 199 -7.66 7.13 -55.75
C GLU A 199 -8.14 7.65 -54.38
N ARG A 200 -9.46 7.75 -54.19
CA ARG A 200 -10.04 8.12 -52.89
C ARG A 200 -9.70 7.10 -51.81
N MET A 201 -9.73 5.81 -52.14
CA MET A 201 -9.35 4.74 -51.21
C MET A 201 -7.90 4.86 -50.75
N GLU A 202 -6.96 5.13 -51.65
CA GLU A 202 -5.55 5.31 -51.28
C GLU A 202 -5.38 6.47 -50.28
N GLY A 203 -6.02 7.62 -50.54
CA GLY A 203 -6.01 8.75 -49.62
C GLY A 203 -6.63 8.42 -48.25
N MET A 204 -7.74 7.69 -48.22
CA MET A 204 -8.38 7.24 -46.98
C MET A 204 -7.49 6.27 -46.21
N VAL A 205 -6.87 5.28 -46.88
CA VAL A 205 -5.94 4.34 -46.24
C VAL A 205 -4.73 5.07 -45.64
N LEU A 206 -4.15 6.02 -46.37
CA LEU A 206 -3.01 6.79 -45.89
C LEU A 206 -3.36 7.65 -44.66
N SER A 207 -4.55 8.25 -44.63
CA SER A 207 -5.04 8.97 -43.45
C SER A 207 -5.31 8.06 -42.25
N ILE A 208 -5.85 6.85 -42.44
CA ILE A 208 -6.04 5.85 -41.37
C ILE A 208 -4.69 5.46 -40.76
N VAL A 209 -3.69 5.15 -41.60
CA VAL A 209 -2.33 4.81 -41.14
C VAL A 209 -1.70 6.00 -40.41
N GLY A 210 -1.88 7.22 -40.93
CA GLY A 210 -1.39 8.44 -40.29
C GLY A 210 -1.98 8.66 -38.89
N VAL A 211 -3.31 8.55 -38.75
CA VAL A 211 -4.00 8.68 -37.46
C VAL A 211 -3.56 7.58 -36.50
N ALA A 212 -3.47 6.32 -36.95
CA ALA A 212 -2.99 5.21 -36.13
C ALA A 212 -1.56 5.45 -35.61
N ALA A 213 -0.66 5.96 -36.46
CA ALA A 213 0.69 6.31 -36.06
C ALA A 213 0.73 7.44 -35.01
N VAL A 214 -0.08 8.50 -35.19
CA VAL A 214 -0.18 9.59 -34.21
C VAL A 214 -0.70 9.09 -32.87
N VAL A 215 -1.75 8.26 -32.87
CA VAL A 215 -2.30 7.66 -31.64
C VAL A 215 -1.25 6.82 -30.92
N LEU A 216 -0.49 5.99 -31.65
CA LEU A 216 0.60 5.21 -31.07
C LEU A 216 1.70 6.09 -30.45
N LEU A 217 2.09 7.18 -31.13
CA LEU A 217 3.07 8.12 -30.61
C LEU A 217 2.59 8.82 -29.33
N VAL A 218 1.33 9.25 -29.29
CA VAL A 218 0.71 9.88 -28.11
C VAL A 218 0.72 8.91 -26.92
N ILE A 219 0.33 7.65 -27.14
CA ILE A 219 0.29 6.65 -26.07
C ILE A 219 1.70 6.28 -25.60
N ALA A 220 2.66 6.17 -26.52
CA ALA A 220 4.05 5.94 -26.16
C ALA A 220 4.60 7.10 -25.30
N ALA A 221 4.27 8.35 -25.66
CA ALA A 221 4.66 9.54 -24.90
C ALA A 221 4.01 9.58 -23.51
N LEU A 222 2.69 9.32 -23.41
CA LEU A 222 1.98 9.21 -22.13
C LEU A 222 2.54 8.08 -21.26
N GLY A 223 2.83 6.92 -21.85
CA GLY A 223 3.45 5.80 -21.16
C GLY A 223 4.84 6.13 -20.63
N MET A 224 5.64 6.89 -21.39
CA MET A 224 6.94 7.41 -20.92
C MET A 224 6.78 8.42 -19.79
N LEU A 225 5.78 9.29 -19.86
CA LEU A 225 5.47 10.26 -18.80
C LEU A 225 5.17 9.53 -17.50
N VAL A 226 4.21 8.59 -17.50
CA VAL A 226 3.87 7.75 -16.34
C VAL A 226 5.09 7.00 -15.79
N ALA A 227 5.92 6.45 -16.68
CA ALA A 227 7.14 5.75 -16.27
C ALA A 227 8.16 6.67 -15.56
N ASN A 228 8.22 7.94 -15.93
CA ASN A 228 9.15 8.89 -15.33
C ASN A 228 8.57 9.57 -14.08
N THR A 229 7.27 9.83 -14.03
CA THR A 229 6.63 10.55 -12.91
C THR A 229 6.24 9.62 -11.76
N ILE A 230 5.86 8.37 -12.04
CA ILE A 230 5.39 7.43 -11.00
C ILE A 230 6.41 6.33 -10.73
N LEU A 231 6.82 5.60 -11.78
CA LEU A 231 7.63 4.39 -11.60
C LEU A 231 9.07 4.69 -11.15
N ARG A 232 9.66 5.80 -11.62
CA ARG A 232 11.03 6.19 -11.22
C ARG A 232 11.11 6.59 -9.73
N PRO A 233 10.25 7.48 -9.18
CA PRO A 233 10.23 7.76 -7.75
C PRO A 233 9.97 6.52 -6.89
N LEU A 234 9.02 5.65 -7.29
CA LEU A 234 8.77 4.39 -6.56
C LEU A 234 10.01 3.50 -6.51
N ASN A 235 10.79 3.42 -7.60
CA ASN A 235 12.02 2.64 -7.60
C ASN A 235 13.12 3.27 -6.73
N LEU A 236 13.20 4.60 -6.67
CA LEU A 236 14.11 5.29 -5.75
C LEU A 236 13.72 5.07 -4.30
N MET A 237 12.43 5.12 -3.97
CA MET A 237 11.92 4.81 -2.63
C MET A 237 12.26 3.37 -2.25
N LYS A 238 12.05 2.42 -3.16
CA LYS A 238 12.42 1.01 -2.96
C LYS A 238 13.91 0.84 -2.69
N LEU A 239 14.78 1.51 -3.46
CA LEU A 239 16.23 1.44 -3.25
C LEU A 239 16.65 2.03 -1.90
N ASN A 240 16.09 3.17 -1.49
CA ASN A 240 16.37 3.77 -0.19
C ASN A 240 15.85 2.90 0.97
N LEU A 241 14.69 2.25 0.81
CA LEU A 241 14.17 1.29 1.78
C LEU A 241 15.05 0.04 1.88
N ASP A 242 15.49 -0.50 0.73
CA ASP A 242 16.42 -1.63 0.70
C ASP A 242 17.75 -1.25 1.38
N ASP A 243 18.25 -0.03 1.17
CA ASP A 243 19.50 0.47 1.80
C ASP A 243 19.36 0.62 3.33
N ILE A 244 18.22 1.15 3.80
CA ILE A 244 17.93 1.24 5.25
C ILE A 244 17.76 -0.16 5.87
N ALA A 245 17.15 -1.10 5.15
CA ALA A 245 16.88 -2.44 5.66
C ALA A 245 18.09 -3.40 5.59
N ALA A 246 18.92 -3.28 4.55
CA ALA A 246 20.06 -4.17 4.30
C ALA A 246 21.41 -3.58 4.76
N GLY A 247 21.52 -2.26 4.87
CA GLY A 247 22.70 -1.59 5.43
C GLY A 247 22.75 -1.65 6.96
N GLU A 248 23.61 -0.82 7.56
CA GLU A 248 23.70 -0.66 9.03
C GLU A 248 22.52 0.14 9.64
N GLY A 249 21.45 0.35 8.87
CA GLY A 249 20.32 1.17 9.28
C GLY A 249 20.69 2.65 9.40
N ASP A 250 21.35 3.23 8.39
CA ASP A 250 21.69 4.66 8.35
C ASP A 250 20.42 5.54 8.30
N LEU A 251 19.91 5.88 9.49
CA LEU A 251 18.76 6.74 9.70
C LEU A 251 19.04 8.22 9.39
N THR A 252 20.20 8.58 8.83
CA THR A 252 20.44 9.95 8.34
C THR A 252 19.89 10.17 6.93
N ARG A 253 19.63 9.09 6.18
CA ARG A 253 19.04 9.17 4.84
C ARG A 253 17.57 9.58 4.89
N ARG A 254 17.15 10.40 3.92
CA ARG A 254 15.76 10.86 3.74
C ARG A 254 15.32 10.66 2.30
N LEU A 255 14.04 10.39 2.09
CA LEU A 255 13.45 10.38 0.76
C LEU A 255 13.28 11.83 0.28
N ALA A 256 13.73 12.12 -0.94
CA ALA A 256 13.48 13.40 -1.57
C ALA A 256 11.99 13.54 -1.92
N ILE A 257 11.37 14.63 -1.48
CA ILE A 257 9.99 14.98 -1.84
C ILE A 257 10.04 15.71 -3.18
N THR A 258 9.87 14.98 -4.29
CA THR A 258 9.97 15.53 -5.66
C THR A 258 8.62 15.82 -6.31
N SER A 259 7.51 15.51 -5.64
CA SER A 259 6.15 15.73 -6.13
C SER A 259 5.24 16.27 -5.02
N GLN A 260 4.13 16.88 -5.41
CA GLN A 260 3.06 17.37 -4.52
C GLN A 260 1.81 16.47 -4.58
N ASP A 261 2.00 15.22 -5.01
CA ASP A 261 0.97 14.18 -5.10
C ASP A 261 1.11 13.14 -3.96
N GLU A 262 0.38 12.03 -4.06
CA GLU A 262 0.40 10.94 -3.08
C GLU A 262 1.80 10.35 -2.86
N LEU A 263 2.69 10.39 -3.87
CA LEU A 263 4.07 9.93 -3.71
C LEU A 263 4.90 10.93 -2.89
N GLY A 264 4.64 12.23 -3.06
CA GLY A 264 5.20 13.28 -2.21
C GLY A 264 4.78 13.12 -0.75
N ASP A 265 3.48 12.93 -0.52
CA ASP A 265 2.92 12.70 0.82
C ASP A 265 3.46 11.41 1.48
N LEU A 266 3.64 10.35 0.69
CA LEU A 266 4.24 9.10 1.16
C LEU A 266 5.71 9.31 1.55
N ALA A 267 6.49 10.01 0.73
CA ALA A 267 7.88 10.36 1.05
C ALA A 267 7.97 11.21 2.33
N GLY A 268 7.08 12.19 2.50
CA GLY A 268 6.98 12.99 3.71
C GLY A 268 6.59 12.18 4.95
N SER A 269 5.63 11.27 4.82
CA SER A 269 5.21 10.35 5.89
C SER A 269 6.33 9.41 6.31
N PHE A 270 7.09 8.89 5.34
CA PHE A 270 8.26 8.07 5.61
C PHE A 270 9.35 8.85 6.35
N ASN A 271 9.67 10.08 5.93
CA ASN A 271 10.67 10.90 6.60
C ASN A 271 10.28 11.17 8.07
N ARG A 272 9.00 11.47 8.35
CA ARG A 272 8.50 11.61 9.74
C ARG A 272 8.64 10.32 10.54
N PHE A 273 8.45 9.16 9.92
CA PHE A 273 8.68 7.87 10.56
C PHE A 273 10.16 7.69 10.92
N VAL A 274 11.08 7.97 10.00
CA VAL A 274 12.53 7.90 10.24
C VAL A 274 12.96 8.89 11.34
N ASP A 275 12.42 10.10 11.38
CA ASP A 275 12.71 11.08 12.43
C ASP A 275 12.32 10.58 13.83
N LYS A 276 11.17 9.89 13.95
CA LYS A 276 10.76 9.28 15.23
C LYS A 276 11.71 8.17 15.66
N ILE A 277 12.13 7.30 14.73
CA ILE A 277 13.08 6.23 15.05
C ILE A 277 14.43 6.81 15.46
N HIS A 278 14.95 7.81 14.72
CA HIS A 278 16.20 8.48 15.05
C HIS A 278 16.15 9.14 16.44
N GLY A 279 15.03 9.78 16.79
CA GLY A 279 14.79 10.33 18.13
C GLY A 279 14.81 9.28 19.23
N LEU A 280 14.17 8.12 19.01
CA LEU A 280 14.19 7.00 19.96
C LEU A 280 15.61 6.46 20.16
N VAL A 281 16.38 6.28 19.07
CA VAL A 281 17.78 5.83 19.15
C VAL A 281 18.62 6.81 19.97
N ARG A 282 18.49 8.12 19.71
CA ARG A 282 19.19 9.16 20.49
C ARG A 282 18.84 9.10 21.97
N GLN A 283 17.56 8.94 22.30
CA GLN A 283 17.10 8.83 23.69
C GLN A 283 17.67 7.58 24.38
N ILE A 284 17.73 6.45 23.67
CA ILE A 284 18.36 5.23 24.17
C ILE A 284 19.85 5.46 24.44
N THR A 285 20.59 6.12 23.52
CA THR A 285 22.01 6.44 23.73
C THR A 285 22.22 7.32 24.96
N GLU A 286 21.39 8.35 25.14
CA GLU A 286 21.45 9.24 26.31
C GLU A 286 21.16 8.49 27.61
N MET A 287 20.09 7.68 27.64
CA MET A 287 19.76 6.81 28.78
C MET A 287 20.89 5.83 29.08
N THR A 288 21.53 5.26 28.06
CA THR A 288 22.67 4.35 28.24
C THR A 288 23.85 5.09 28.89
N GLY A 289 24.14 6.33 28.48
CA GLY A 289 25.17 7.15 29.11
C GLY A 289 24.87 7.49 30.57
N GLN A 290 23.61 7.84 30.88
CA GLN A 290 23.17 8.07 32.26
C GLN A 290 23.31 6.80 33.10
N LEU A 291 22.92 5.64 32.56
CA LEU A 291 23.06 4.35 33.23
C LEU A 291 24.53 4.03 33.52
N THR A 292 25.43 4.26 32.57
CA THR A 292 26.89 4.09 32.80
C THR A 292 27.37 4.98 33.95
N GLY A 293 26.97 6.25 33.99
CA GLY A 293 27.32 7.16 35.08
C GLY A 293 26.78 6.69 36.44
N LEU A 294 25.54 6.19 36.47
CA LEU A 294 24.93 5.64 37.69
C LEU A 294 25.68 4.40 38.19
N VAL A 295 26.10 3.52 37.28
CA VAL A 295 26.91 2.33 37.60
C VAL A 295 28.25 2.74 38.22
N THR A 296 28.91 3.78 37.69
CA THR A 296 30.14 4.31 38.29
C THR A 296 29.90 4.84 39.71
N GLN A 297 28.83 5.60 39.94
CA GLN A 297 28.48 6.08 41.29
C GLN A 297 28.20 4.94 42.27
N VAL A 298 27.49 3.90 41.85
CA VAL A 298 27.25 2.71 42.68
C VAL A 298 28.56 2.01 43.02
N SER A 299 29.49 1.90 42.08
CA SER A 299 30.82 1.31 42.32
C SER A 299 31.61 2.13 43.34
N GLU A 300 31.63 3.46 43.22
CA GLU A 300 32.29 4.33 44.20
C GLU A 300 31.65 4.23 45.59
N GLN A 301 30.32 4.18 45.66
CA GLN A 301 29.60 4.04 46.92
C GLN A 301 29.88 2.69 47.58
N ALA A 302 29.95 1.61 46.80
CA ALA A 302 30.33 0.28 47.30
C ALA A 302 31.73 0.31 47.92
N GLN A 303 32.70 0.95 47.27
CA GLN A 303 34.07 1.10 47.78
C GLN A 303 34.13 1.94 49.07
N ARG A 304 33.33 3.03 49.15
CA ARG A 304 33.22 3.81 50.39
C ARG A 304 32.59 3.01 51.53
N SER A 305 31.57 2.21 51.23
CA SER A 305 30.93 1.32 52.21
C SER A 305 31.90 0.25 52.71
N GLU A 306 32.73 -0.33 51.83
CA GLU A 306 33.79 -1.27 52.23
C GLU A 306 34.79 -0.63 53.21
N GLN A 307 35.26 0.59 52.92
CA GLN A 307 36.14 1.33 53.83
C GLN A 307 35.46 1.72 55.16
N ALA A 308 34.16 2.02 55.14
CA ALA A 308 33.39 2.31 56.35
C ALA A 308 33.23 1.05 57.22
N MET A 309 32.93 -0.09 56.59
CA MET A 309 32.85 -1.39 57.25
C MET A 309 34.17 -1.78 57.90
N GLU A 310 35.29 -1.55 57.22
CA GLU A 310 36.62 -1.84 57.77
C GLU A 310 36.94 -0.97 59.00
N ARG A 311 36.58 0.32 58.97
CA ARG A 311 36.69 1.21 60.15
C ARG A 311 35.79 0.77 61.28
N GLN A 312 34.53 0.44 60.99
CA GLN A 312 33.58 -0.03 62.00
C GLN A 312 34.06 -1.36 62.63
N ARG A 313 34.69 -2.24 61.86
CA ARG A 313 35.32 -3.46 62.39
C ARG A 313 36.43 -3.12 63.39
N HIS A 314 37.32 -2.19 63.05
CA HIS A 314 38.37 -1.72 63.97
C HIS A 314 37.82 -1.08 65.24
N GLU A 315 36.78 -0.25 65.14
CA GLU A 315 36.11 0.33 66.32
C GLU A 315 35.46 -0.76 67.18
N THR A 316 34.87 -1.78 66.57
CA THR A 316 34.29 -2.93 67.28
C THR A 316 35.35 -3.72 68.05
N ASP A 317 36.53 -3.95 67.45
CA ASP A 317 37.66 -4.60 68.13
C ASP A 317 38.19 -3.77 69.31
N GLN A 318 38.21 -2.44 69.18
CA GLN A 318 38.57 -1.53 70.29
C GLN A 318 37.54 -1.58 71.41
N VAL A 319 36.24 -1.58 71.09
CA VAL A 319 35.18 -1.74 72.08
C VAL A 319 35.29 -3.09 72.79
N ALA A 320 35.56 -4.18 72.07
CA ALA A 320 35.78 -5.49 72.68
C ALA A 320 36.98 -5.48 73.63
N THR A 321 38.06 -4.78 73.27
CA THR A 321 39.24 -4.60 74.13
C THR A 321 38.88 -3.81 75.39
N ALA A 322 38.16 -2.70 75.26
CA ALA A 322 37.72 -1.88 76.39
C ALA A 322 36.77 -2.65 77.32
N ILE A 323 35.89 -3.51 76.78
CA ILE A 323 35.03 -4.40 77.57
C ILE A 323 35.88 -5.38 78.39
N ASN A 324 36.94 -5.95 77.84
CA ASN A 324 37.85 -6.84 78.57
C ASN A 324 38.58 -6.11 79.71
N GLU A 325 39.07 -4.89 79.47
CA GLU A 325 39.69 -4.06 80.50
C GLU A 325 38.68 -3.69 81.60
N MET A 326 37.47 -3.29 81.21
CA MET A 326 36.39 -2.95 82.14
C MET A 326 35.96 -4.15 82.98
N SER A 327 35.90 -5.35 82.39
CA SER A 327 35.64 -6.59 83.10
C SER A 327 36.72 -6.87 84.16
N SER A 328 37.99 -6.66 83.80
CA SER A 328 39.12 -6.80 84.72
C SER A 328 39.06 -5.80 85.87
N ALA A 329 38.78 -4.53 85.58
CA ALA A 329 38.59 -3.48 86.58
C ALA A 329 37.40 -3.79 87.51
N ALA A 330 36.28 -4.27 86.98
CA ALA A 330 35.13 -4.67 87.78
C ALA A 330 35.46 -5.84 88.73
N GLN A 331 36.25 -6.82 88.28
CA GLN A 331 36.74 -7.90 89.15
C GLN A 331 37.68 -7.39 90.26
N GLU A 332 38.50 -6.40 89.98
CA GLU A 332 39.39 -5.77 90.96
C GLU A 332 38.61 -4.94 91.99
N VAL A 333 37.61 -4.19 91.55
CA VAL A 333 36.66 -3.49 92.43
C VAL A 333 35.89 -4.48 93.31
N ALA A 334 35.40 -5.58 92.74
CA ALA A 334 34.72 -6.63 93.51
C ALA A 334 35.64 -7.26 94.57
N ARG A 335 36.90 -7.55 94.22
CA ARG A 335 37.92 -8.03 95.18
C ARG A 335 38.19 -7.01 96.28
N SER A 336 38.30 -5.73 95.93
CA SER A 336 38.52 -4.65 96.90
C SER A 336 37.34 -4.47 97.84
N ALA A 337 36.11 -4.53 97.32
CA ALA A 337 34.88 -4.46 98.12
C ALA A 337 34.78 -5.66 99.08
N GLN A 338 35.12 -6.87 98.63
CA GLN A 338 35.19 -8.06 99.48
C GLN A 338 36.24 -7.90 100.58
N GLY A 339 37.43 -7.38 100.25
CA GLY A 339 38.48 -7.09 101.22
C GLY A 339 38.04 -6.06 102.26
N ALA A 340 37.37 -4.99 101.84
CA ALA A 340 36.82 -3.98 102.74
C ALA A 340 35.72 -4.56 103.66
N ALA A 341 34.85 -5.42 103.15
CA ALA A 341 33.83 -6.10 103.95
C ALA A 341 34.45 -7.00 105.04
N VAL A 342 35.49 -7.77 104.69
CA VAL A 342 36.24 -8.59 105.66
C VAL A 342 36.93 -7.72 106.72
N ALA A 343 37.55 -6.61 106.31
CA ALA A 343 38.18 -5.68 107.25
C ALA A 343 37.14 -5.05 108.21
N ALA A 344 35.99 -4.60 107.68
CA ALA A 344 34.91 -4.04 108.49
C ALA A 344 34.35 -5.07 109.49
N GLN A 345 34.17 -6.33 109.08
CA GLN A 345 33.75 -7.41 109.97
C GLN A 345 34.76 -7.62 111.11
N LYS A 346 36.06 -7.64 110.79
CA LYS A 346 37.12 -7.75 111.80
C LYS A 346 37.10 -6.58 112.79
N THR A 347 36.91 -5.35 112.29
CA THR A 347 36.78 -4.16 113.15
C THR A 347 35.56 -4.24 114.06
N ASP A 348 34.43 -4.79 113.60
CA ASP A 348 33.26 -5.02 114.45
C ASP A 348 33.56 -6.03 115.57
N GLU A 349 34.22 -7.15 115.26
CA GLU A 349 34.64 -8.16 116.25
C GLU A 349 35.59 -7.59 117.31
N GLU A 350 36.56 -6.77 116.88
CA GLU A 350 37.46 -6.04 117.78
C GLU A 350 36.69 -5.02 118.65
N GLY A 351 35.75 -4.29 118.06
CA GLY A 351 34.87 -3.35 118.76
C GLY A 351 33.99 -4.02 119.82
N GLN A 352 33.42 -5.17 119.52
CA GLN A 352 32.66 -5.97 120.49
C GLN A 352 33.55 -6.47 121.64
N THR A 353 34.81 -6.82 121.34
CA THR A 353 35.79 -7.20 122.36
C THR A 353 36.14 -6.03 123.26
N ALA A 354 36.40 -4.86 122.69
CA ALA A 354 36.64 -3.63 123.46
C ALA A 354 35.45 -3.29 124.35
N LYS A 355 34.22 -3.39 123.84
CA LYS A 355 33.00 -3.19 124.62
C LYS A 355 32.93 -4.13 125.84
N ARG A 356 33.23 -5.42 125.66
CA ARG A 356 33.29 -6.39 126.78
C ARG A 356 34.29 -5.99 127.85
N VAL A 357 35.46 -5.48 127.46
CA VAL A 357 36.48 -4.99 128.41
C VAL A 357 35.96 -3.78 129.17
N VAL A 358 35.38 -2.79 128.49
CA VAL A 358 34.79 -1.60 129.12
C VAL A 358 33.67 -1.97 130.09
N ASP A 359 32.75 -2.85 129.69
CA ASP A 359 31.66 -3.35 130.56
C ASP A 359 32.23 -4.02 131.82
N GLY A 360 33.32 -4.79 131.70
CA GLY A 360 34.04 -5.38 132.83
C GLY A 360 34.71 -4.34 133.74
N SER A 361 35.33 -3.30 133.16
CA SER A 361 35.91 -2.19 133.94
C SER A 361 34.84 -1.41 134.72
N ILE A 362 33.65 -1.20 134.14
CA ILE A 362 32.51 -0.57 134.83
C ILE A 362 32.08 -1.41 136.04
N GLN A 363 32.00 -2.74 135.90
CA GLN A 363 31.69 -3.63 137.03
C GLN A 363 32.72 -3.53 138.15
N GLN A 364 34.02 -3.49 137.81
CA GLN A 364 35.09 -3.32 138.79
C GLN A 364 35.03 -1.96 139.50
N ILE A 365 34.67 -0.88 138.78
CA ILE A 365 34.44 0.44 139.39
C ILE A 365 33.26 0.39 140.37
N HIS A 366 32.16 -0.27 140.02
CA HIS A 366 31.03 -0.42 140.94
C HIS A 366 31.40 -1.21 142.20
N ALA A 367 32.18 -2.28 142.07
CA ALA A 367 32.71 -3.03 143.20
C ALA A 367 33.60 -2.13 144.08
N LEU A 368 34.51 -1.36 143.48
CA LEU A 368 35.37 -0.42 144.20
C LEU A 368 34.58 0.65 144.96
N VAL A 369 33.54 1.23 144.34
CA VAL A 369 32.65 2.21 145.00
C VAL A 369 31.94 1.57 146.20
N SER A 370 31.55 0.30 146.09
CA SER A 370 30.96 -0.45 147.21
C SER A 370 31.97 -0.66 148.35
N ASP A 371 33.20 -1.04 148.04
CA ASP A 371 34.27 -1.23 149.03
C ASP A 371 34.65 0.09 149.73
N ILE A 372 34.66 1.21 148.99
CA ILE A 372 34.84 2.55 149.55
C ILE A 372 33.71 2.90 150.52
N ARG A 373 32.44 2.61 150.17
CA ARG A 373 31.31 2.83 151.09
C ARG A 373 31.43 2.00 152.36
N ASN A 374 31.78 0.72 152.24
CA ASN A 374 32.00 -0.16 153.39
C ASN A 374 33.13 0.36 154.30
N SER A 375 34.23 0.84 153.69
CA SER A 375 35.33 1.47 154.44
C SER A 375 34.88 2.74 155.16
N GLY A 376 34.02 3.56 154.54
CA GLY A 376 33.40 4.73 155.16
C GLY A 376 32.58 4.38 156.42
N THR A 377 31.76 3.33 156.37
CA THR A 377 31.02 2.85 157.56
C THR A 377 31.93 2.35 158.70
N SER A 378 33.08 1.75 158.37
CA SER A 378 34.06 1.37 159.40
C SER A 378 34.74 2.58 160.03
N LEU A 379 34.99 3.65 159.26
CA LEU A 379 35.53 4.92 159.78
C LEU A 379 34.53 5.62 160.72
N ASP A 380 33.24 5.64 160.40
CA ASP A 380 32.20 6.17 161.29
C ASP A 380 32.14 5.38 162.61
N SER A 381 32.23 4.05 162.54
CA SER A 381 32.27 3.19 163.73
C SER A 381 33.51 3.49 164.60
N LEU A 382 34.68 3.66 163.97
CA LEU A 382 35.90 4.05 164.67
C LEU A 382 35.77 5.43 165.33
N GLN A 383 35.16 6.40 164.66
CA GLN A 383 34.90 7.73 165.23
C GLN A 383 34.03 7.64 166.49
N GLN A 384 33.02 6.75 166.49
CA GLN A 384 32.15 6.52 167.63
C GLN A 384 32.85 5.81 168.80
N ASP A 385 33.75 4.87 168.52
CA ASP A 385 34.60 4.22 169.52
C ASP A 385 35.57 5.23 170.16
N VAL A 386 36.19 6.10 169.36
CA VAL A 386 37.07 7.18 169.86
C VAL A 386 36.29 8.15 170.76
N ALA A 387 35.07 8.53 170.40
CA ALA A 387 34.21 9.37 171.24
C ALA A 387 33.86 8.69 172.58
N SER A 388 33.63 7.36 172.56
CA SER A 388 33.42 6.58 173.79
C SER A 388 34.67 6.56 174.68
N ILE A 389 35.87 6.48 174.10
CA ILE A 389 37.14 6.56 174.85
C ILE A 389 37.28 7.93 175.55
N VAL A 390 36.94 9.03 174.86
CA VAL A 390 36.98 10.39 175.47
C VAL A 390 36.02 10.48 176.66
N SER A 391 34.81 9.93 176.54
CA SER A 391 33.84 9.85 177.64
C SER A 391 34.39 9.07 178.85
N VAL A 392 35.05 7.93 178.62
CA VAL A 392 35.70 7.15 179.68
C VAL A 392 36.83 7.95 180.36
N LEU A 393 37.62 8.71 179.59
CA LEU A 393 38.68 9.56 180.14
C LEU A 393 38.14 10.67 181.05
N ASP A 394 37.00 11.29 180.73
CA ASP A 394 36.36 12.28 181.59
C ASP A 394 35.90 11.68 182.92
N VAL A 395 35.39 10.43 182.91
CA VAL A 395 35.05 9.70 184.14
C VAL A 395 36.28 9.42 184.99
N ILE A 396 37.39 8.99 184.37
CA ILE A 396 38.65 8.75 185.08
C ILE A 396 39.18 10.03 185.73
N ARG A 397 39.09 11.17 185.01
CA ARG A 397 39.50 12.49 185.54
C ARG A 397 38.66 12.90 186.75
N SER A 398 37.35 12.67 186.70
CA SER A 398 36.43 12.93 187.82
C SER A 398 36.75 12.05 189.06
N ILE A 399 37.06 10.77 188.85
CA ILE A 399 37.47 9.85 189.94
C ILE A 399 38.82 10.27 190.54
N ALA A 400 39.78 10.70 189.73
CA ALA A 400 41.08 11.16 190.21
C ALA A 400 40.97 12.42 191.10
N GLU A 401 40.11 13.37 190.73
CA GLU A 401 39.82 14.56 191.56
C GLU A 401 39.12 14.17 192.88
N GLN A 402 38.17 13.23 192.84
CA GLN A 402 37.48 12.72 194.03
C GLN A 402 38.44 12.00 194.99
N THR A 403 39.39 11.22 194.44
CA THR A 403 40.39 10.48 195.22
C THR A 403 41.39 11.43 195.87
N ASN A 404 41.82 12.49 195.15
CA ASN A 404 42.70 13.53 195.68
C ASN A 404 42.06 14.31 196.85
N LEU A 405 40.75 14.58 196.78
CA LEU A 405 40.00 15.27 197.82
C LEU A 405 39.79 14.41 199.09
N LEU A 406 39.55 13.10 198.92
CA LEU A 406 39.42 12.16 200.04
C LEU A 406 40.74 11.98 200.81
N ALA A 407 41.87 11.92 200.09
CA ALA A 407 43.18 11.76 200.70
C ALA A 407 43.59 12.97 201.56
N LEU A 408 43.19 14.19 201.16
CA LEU A 408 43.54 15.41 201.88
C LEU A 408 42.77 15.57 203.20
N ASN A 409 41.48 15.22 203.24
CA ASN A 409 40.68 15.30 204.46
C ASN A 409 41.16 14.30 205.53
N ALA A 410 41.58 13.10 205.11
CA ALA A 410 42.09 12.08 206.05
C ALA A 410 43.43 12.46 206.71
N ALA A 411 44.22 13.35 206.12
CA ALA A 411 45.49 13.82 206.67
C ALA A 411 45.34 14.99 207.67
N ILE A 412 44.18 15.65 207.72
CA ILE A 412 43.92 16.80 208.62
C ILE A 412 43.27 16.35 209.95
N GLU A 413 42.67 15.16 210.00
CA GLU A 413 42.02 14.62 211.20
C GLU A 413 42.87 13.58 211.97
N ALA A 414 44.16 13.47 211.65
CA ALA A 414 45.20 12.75 212.42
C ALA A 414 46.25 13.73 212.94
#